data_AF-A0A6B2DH08-F1
#
_entry.id   AF-A0A6B2DH08-F1
#
_cell.length_a   1.000
_cell.length_b   1.000
_cell.length_c   1.000
_cell.angle_alpha   90.00
_cell.angle_beta   90.00
_cell.angle_gamma   90.00
#
_symmetry.space_group_name_H-M   'P 1'
#
loop_
_entity.id
_entity.type
_entity.pdbx_description
1 polymer ?
#
loop_
_entity_poly.entity_id
_entity_poly.type
_entity_poly.pdbx_seq_one_letter_code
_entity_poly.pdbx_strand_id
1 'polypeptide(L)'
;DGAAELVAELTGLGAEVTLAACDLSDRDAAARLLAEIPAAHPLTAVVQTTGLLDDGVIGSLTPERLDLVLRPKADAAWHLHELTA
;
A
#
# COMPACT_ATOMS: atom_id res chain seq x y z
N ASP A 1 3.12 18.16 3.73
CA ASP A 1 2.17 17.80 4.79
C ASP A 1 0.79 17.62 4.20
N GLY A 2 0.08 16.57 4.63
CA GLY A 2 -1.23 16.21 4.09
C GLY A 2 -1.78 14.92 4.72
N ALA A 3 -0.92 13.92 4.93
CA ALA A 3 -1.32 12.69 5.64
C ALA A 3 -1.75 12.98 7.10
N ALA A 4 -0.98 13.78 7.83
CA ALA A 4 -1.31 14.13 9.22
C ALA A 4 -2.61 14.95 9.34
N GLU A 5 -2.85 15.87 8.40
CA GLU A 5 -4.08 16.67 8.36
C GLU A 5 -5.30 15.79 8.07
N LEU A 6 -5.19 14.87 7.09
CA LEU A 6 -6.26 13.93 6.77
C LEU A 6 -6.58 13.00 7.95
N VAL A 7 -5.55 12.51 8.67
CA VAL A 7 -5.75 11.71 9.88
C VAL A 7 -6.53 12.50 10.93
N ALA A 8 -6.16 13.77 11.16
CA ALA A 8 -6.84 14.63 12.12
C ALA A 8 -8.31 14.88 11.71
N GLU A 9 -8.57 15.13 10.43
CA GLU A 9 -9.93 15.32 9.90
C GLU A 9 -10.81 14.08 10.11
N LEU A 10 -10.35 12.92 9.67
CA LEU A 10 -11.11 11.66 9.77
C LEU A 10 -11.35 11.26 11.24
N THR A 11 -10.36 11.46 12.11
CA THR A 11 -10.52 11.23 13.55
C THR A 11 -11.53 12.20 14.16
N GLY A 12 -11.53 13.47 13.73
CA GLY A 12 -12.52 14.47 14.13
C GLY A 12 -13.95 14.12 13.71
N LEU A 13 -14.11 13.33 12.64
CA LEU A 13 -15.40 12.78 12.18
C LEU A 13 -15.78 11.47 12.90
N GLY A 14 -14.94 10.96 13.80
CA GLY A 14 -15.21 9.77 14.62
C GLY A 14 -14.66 8.45 14.07
N ALA A 15 -13.81 8.48 13.04
CA ALA A 15 -13.11 7.29 12.55
C ALA A 15 -11.89 6.95 13.42
N GLU A 16 -11.60 5.64 13.56
CA GLU A 16 -10.31 5.17 14.07
C GLU A 16 -9.33 5.04 12.90
N VAL A 17 -8.23 5.79 12.94
CA VAL A 17 -7.27 5.88 11.82
C VAL A 17 -5.88 5.50 12.29
N THR A 18 -5.26 4.54 11.60
CA THR A 18 -3.85 4.20 11.78
C THR A 18 -3.07 4.63 10.54
N LEU A 19 -2.04 5.45 10.73
CA LEU A 19 -1.08 5.78 9.68
C LEU A 19 0.20 4.98 9.91
N ALA A 20 0.51 4.06 9.00
CA ALA A 20 1.69 3.21 9.09
C ALA A 20 2.64 3.46 7.91
N ALA A 21 3.94 3.52 8.20
CA ALA A 21 4.97 3.49 7.17
C ALA A 21 5.27 2.02 6.82
N CYS A 22 4.90 1.59 5.61
CA CYS A 22 5.10 0.21 5.15
C CYS A 22 5.31 0.19 3.64
N ASP A 23 6.32 -0.57 3.19
CA ASP A 23 6.47 -0.95 1.78
C ASP A 23 5.72 -2.27 1.55
N LEU A 24 4.58 -2.22 0.86
CA LEU A 24 3.76 -3.40 0.59
C LEU A 24 4.41 -4.36 -0.43
N SER A 25 5.45 -3.91 -1.13
CA SER A 25 6.25 -4.80 -1.98
C SER A 25 7.27 -5.63 -1.20
N ASP A 26 7.43 -5.38 0.11
CA ASP A 26 8.09 -6.30 1.04
C ASP A 26 7.00 -7.16 1.72
N ARG A 27 6.99 -8.46 1.41
CA ARG A 27 5.98 -9.40 1.92
C ARG A 27 5.99 -9.50 3.45
N ASP A 28 7.16 -9.48 4.07
CA ASP A 28 7.26 -9.61 5.53
C ASP A 28 6.82 -8.33 6.21
N ALA A 29 7.10 -7.16 5.61
CA ALA A 29 6.57 -5.89 6.08
C ALA A 29 5.03 -5.86 5.98
N ALA A 30 4.47 -6.29 4.86
CA ALA A 30 3.02 -6.38 4.67
C ALA A 30 2.35 -7.32 5.69
N ALA A 31 2.93 -8.49 5.94
CA ALA A 31 2.41 -9.44 6.92
C ALA A 31 2.43 -8.87 8.35
N ARG A 32 3.50 -8.16 8.73
CA ARG A 32 3.58 -7.48 10.03
C ARG A 32 2.49 -6.40 10.17
N LEU A 33 2.30 -5.56 9.15
CA LEU A 33 1.26 -4.53 9.16
C LEU A 33 -0.15 -5.14 9.31
N LEU A 34 -0.45 -6.21 8.55
CA LEU A 34 -1.75 -6.87 8.64
C LEU A 34 -2.01 -7.49 10.01
N ALA A 35 -0.96 -7.96 10.69
CA ALA A 35 -1.07 -8.50 12.05
C ALA A 35 -1.35 -7.43 13.12
N GLU A 36 -1.15 -6.14 12.82
CA GLU A 36 -1.47 -5.03 13.73
C GLU A 36 -2.98 -4.69 13.73
N ILE A 37 -3.76 -5.23 12.79
CA ILE A 37 -5.20 -4.97 12.71
C ILE A 37 -5.91 -5.59 13.92
N PRO A 38 -6.69 -4.82 14.71
CA PRO A 38 -7.38 -5.34 15.88
C PRO A 38 -8.38 -6.44 15.54
N ALA A 39 -8.36 -7.54 16.29
CA ALA A 39 -9.31 -8.64 16.10
C ALA A 39 -10.79 -8.23 16.31
N ALA A 40 -11.05 -7.14 17.04
CA ALA A 40 -12.40 -6.57 17.20
C ALA A 40 -12.92 -5.89 15.91
N HIS A 41 -12.01 -5.50 15.01
CA HIS A 41 -12.29 -4.82 13.76
C HIS A 41 -11.54 -5.51 12.61
N PRO A 42 -11.96 -6.75 12.23
CA PRO A 42 -11.25 -7.53 11.22
C PRO A 42 -11.27 -6.83 9.85
N LEU A 43 -10.21 -7.04 9.07
CA LEU A 43 -10.09 -6.53 7.71
C LEU A 43 -11.20 -7.09 6.81
N THR A 44 -11.90 -6.21 6.09
CA THR A 44 -12.99 -6.60 5.17
C THR A 44 -12.79 -6.12 3.74
N ALA A 45 -11.91 -5.14 3.52
CA ALA A 45 -11.65 -4.58 2.21
C ALA A 45 -10.23 -4.01 2.14
N VAL A 46 -9.63 -4.07 0.95
CA VAL A 46 -8.33 -3.48 0.63
C VAL A 46 -8.51 -2.57 -0.59
N VAL A 47 -8.03 -1.32 -0.48
CA VAL A 47 -7.99 -0.38 -1.60
C VAL A 47 -6.53 0.00 -1.85
N GLN A 48 -5.93 -0.56 -2.90
CA GLN A 48 -4.55 -0.27 -3.26
C GLN A 48 -4.49 0.94 -4.20
N THR A 49 -4.01 2.06 -3.67
CA THR A 49 -3.82 3.31 -4.44
C THR A 49 -2.34 3.60 -4.72
N THR A 50 -1.44 2.74 -4.26
CA THR A 50 0.01 2.89 -4.42
C THR A 50 0.38 2.83 -5.90
N GLY A 51 1.21 3.78 -6.33
CA GLY A 51 1.64 3.83 -7.71
C GLY A 51 2.83 4.76 -7.89
N LEU A 52 3.79 4.28 -8.68
CA LEU A 52 4.87 5.07 -9.23
C LEU A 52 4.71 5.12 -10.75
N LEU A 53 5.09 6.24 -11.34
CA LEU A 53 5.14 6.44 -12.79
C LEU A 53 6.56 6.77 -13.21
N ASP A 54 6.95 6.25 -14.36
CA ASP A 54 8.20 6.56 -15.03
C ASP A 54 7.96 6.46 -16.54
N ASP A 55 7.45 7.55 -17.12
CA ASP A 55 6.93 7.56 -18.49
C ASP A 55 8.02 7.40 -19.55
N GLY A 56 7.72 6.67 -20.62
CA GLY A 56 8.63 6.46 -21.73
C GLY A 56 7.96 5.84 -22.94
N VAL A 57 8.57 6.02 -24.11
CA VAL A 57 8.21 5.23 -25.29
C VAL A 57 8.74 3.81 -25.12
N ILE A 58 8.08 2.82 -25.73
CA ILE A 58 8.44 1.40 -25.56
C ILE A 58 9.93 1.14 -25.84
N GLY A 59 10.51 1.80 -26.86
CA GLY A 59 11.92 1.64 -27.21
C GLY A 59 12.93 2.25 -26.23
N SER A 60 12.49 3.04 -25.24
CA SER A 60 13.35 3.65 -24.21
C SER A 60 13.14 3.04 -22.82
N LEU A 61 12.32 2.00 -22.70
CA LEU A 61 12.15 1.25 -21.46
C LEU A 61 13.36 0.35 -21.21
N THR A 62 13.74 0.23 -19.95
CA THR A 62 14.75 -0.73 -19.48
C THR A 62 14.11 -1.64 -18.42
N PRO A 63 14.70 -2.81 -18.15
CA PRO A 63 14.23 -3.68 -17.08
C PRO A 63 14.13 -2.96 -15.73
N GLU A 64 15.11 -2.12 -15.39
CA GLU A 64 15.14 -1.40 -14.11
C GLU A 64 13.99 -0.40 -13.99
N ARG A 65 13.63 0.27 -15.10
CA ARG A 65 12.48 1.19 -15.14
C ARG A 65 11.16 0.43 -14.99
N LEU A 66 11.07 -0.76 -15.59
CA LEU A 66 9.89 -1.63 -15.44
C LEU A 66 9.75 -2.16 -14.02
N ASP A 67 10.82 -2.68 -13.44
CA ASP A 67 10.84 -3.19 -12.07
C ASP A 67 10.40 -2.11 -11.07
N LEU A 68 10.91 -0.88 -11.25
CA LEU A 68 10.59 0.27 -10.41
C LEU A 68 9.09 0.61 -10.40
N VAL A 69 8.39 0.53 -11.54
CA VAL A 69 6.94 0.83 -11.61
C VAL A 69 6.06 -0.37 -11.29
N LEU A 70 6.53 -1.59 -11.51
CA LEU A 70 5.77 -2.82 -11.23
C LEU A 70 5.78 -3.16 -9.75
N ARG A 71 6.90 -2.93 -9.04
CA ARG A 71 7.05 -3.26 -7.63
C ARG A 71 5.93 -2.72 -6.71
N PRO A 72 5.57 -1.42 -6.72
CA PRO A 72 4.48 -0.92 -5.87
C PRO A 72 3.07 -1.30 -6.36
N LYS A 73 2.95 -1.96 -7.53
CA LYS A 73 1.68 -2.31 -8.16
C LYS A 73 1.46 -3.82 -8.14
N ALA A 74 2.21 -4.55 -8.96
CA ALA A 74 2.08 -5.99 -9.16
C ALA A 74 2.54 -6.78 -7.93
N ASP A 75 3.76 -6.57 -7.44
CA ASP A 75 4.29 -7.34 -6.30
C ASP A 75 3.47 -7.05 -5.04
N ALA A 76 3.19 -5.77 -4.78
CA ALA A 76 2.35 -5.37 -3.65
C ALA A 76 0.93 -5.96 -3.74
N ALA A 77 0.29 -5.93 -4.92
CA ALA A 77 -1.04 -6.53 -5.10
C ALA A 77 -1.00 -8.05 -4.88
N TRP A 78 0.06 -8.70 -5.33
CA TRP A 78 0.25 -10.13 -5.14
C TRP A 78 0.43 -10.50 -3.67
N HIS A 79 1.25 -9.75 -2.93
CA HIS A 79 1.41 -9.96 -1.48
C HIS A 79 0.11 -9.75 -0.72
N LEU A 80 -0.64 -8.69 -1.04
CA LEU A 80 -1.95 -8.45 -0.43
C LEU A 80 -2.90 -9.60 -0.72
N HIS A 81 -3.00 -10.05 -1.98
CA HIS A 81 -3.82 -11.21 -2.33
C HIS A 81 -3.46 -12.44 -1.50
N GLU A 82 -2.18 -12.84 -1.48
CA GLU A 82 -1.73 -14.03 -0.76
C GLU A 82 -1.91 -13.95 0.76
N LEU A 83 -1.89 -12.74 1.34
CA LEU A 83 -1.99 -12.54 2.78
C LEU A 83 -3.43 -12.30 3.26
N THR A 84 -4.38 -12.01 2.36
CA THR A 84 -5.76 -11.68 2.72
C THR A 84 -6.83 -12.53 2.01
N ALA A 85 -6.44 -13.48 1.15
CA ALA A 85 -7.36 -14.39 0.46
C ALA A 85 -7.90 -15.52 1.33
#